data_AF-A0A413HZC4-F1
#
_entry.id   AF-A0A413HZC4-F1
#
_cell.length_a   1.000
_cell.length_b   1.000
_cell.length_c   1.000
_cell.angle_alpha   90.00
_cell.angle_beta   90.00
_cell.angle_gamma   90.00
#
_symmetry.space_group_name_H-M   'P 1'
#
loop_
_entity.id
_entity.type
_entity.pdbx_description
1 polymer ?
#
loop_
_entity_poly.entity_id
_entity_poly.type
_entity_poly.pdbx_seq_one_letter_code
_entity_poly.pdbx_strand_id
1 'polypeptide(L)' 'MKEYEAILEIINQCPLNRDRDTFFEEIETDDLDAFVKKKFAGQEMTYEKTVAKDGSVVFDLMVSGLHQRYTFTEI' A
#
# COMPACT_ATOMS: atom_id res chain seq x y z
N MET A 1 9.72 8.13 15.23
CA MET A 1 8.62 8.26 14.29
C MET A 1 9.16 8.81 12.99
N LYS A 2 8.96 8.07 11.90
CA LYS A 2 9.36 8.45 10.55
C LYS A 2 8.13 8.95 9.79
N GLU A 3 8.33 9.92 8.93
CA GLU A 3 7.30 10.45 8.04
C GLU A 3 7.43 9.76 6.68
N TYR A 4 6.29 9.45 6.07
CA TYR A 4 6.24 8.84 4.74
C TYR A 4 5.19 9.52 3.88
N GLU A 5 5.53 9.77 2.62
CA GLU A 5 4.53 9.87 1.57
C GLU A 5 4.07 8.45 1.22
N ALA A 6 2.76 8.21 1.33
CA ALA A 6 2.14 6.92 1.10
C ALA A 6 1.14 6.98 -0.06
N ILE A 7 1.29 6.06 -1.01
CA ILE A 7 0.48 5.97 -2.23
C ILE A 7 -0.21 4.62 -2.30
N LEU A 8 -1.53 4.59 -2.18
CA LEU A 8 -2.34 3.39 -2.32
C LEU A 8 -3.01 3.36 -3.70
N GLU A 9 -2.66 2.40 -4.53
CA GLU A 9 -3.26 2.14 -5.84
C GLU A 9 -4.18 0.92 -5.77
N ILE A 10 -5.41 1.02 -6.28
CA ILE A 10 -6.28 -0.13 -6.57
C ILE A 10 -6.04 -0.56 -8.01
N ILE A 11 -5.56 -1.79 -8.19
CA ILE A 11 -5.17 -2.33 -9.49
C ILE A 11 -6.40 -2.96 -10.15
N ASN A 12 -6.90 -2.33 -11.21
CA ASN A 12 -7.95 -2.93 -12.03
C ASN A 12 -7.39 -4.14 -12.80
N GLN A 13 -8.05 -5.29 -12.70
CA GLN A 13 -7.66 -6.53 -13.38
C GLN A 13 -8.18 -6.63 -14.82
N CYS A 14 -9.05 -5.71 -15.26
CA CYS A 14 -9.62 -5.72 -16.61
C CYS A 14 -8.55 -5.31 -17.65
N PRO A 15 -8.24 -6.17 -18.64
CA PRO A 15 -7.33 -5.81 -19.71
C PRO A 15 -7.90 -4.60 -20.48
N LEU A 16 -7.06 -3.59 -20.70
CA LEU A 16 -7.36 -2.30 -21.36
C LEU A 16 -7.98 -1.21 -20.48
N ASN A 17 -8.32 -1.46 -19.21
CA ASN A 17 -8.65 -0.36 -18.31
C ASN A 17 -7.38 0.24 -17.70
N ARG A 18 -7.12 1.51 -17.97
CA ARG A 18 -5.93 2.24 -17.47
C ARG A 18 -6.20 3.03 -16.20
N ASP A 19 -7.46 3.15 -15.79
CA ASP A 19 -7.80 3.87 -14.57
C ASP A 19 -7.50 3.01 -13.34
N ARG A 20 -6.59 3.53 -12.50
CA ARG A 20 -6.30 3.02 -11.17
C ARG A 20 -6.76 4.08 -10.17
N ASP A 21 -7.65 3.70 -9.26
CA ASP A 21 -7.95 4.57 -8.13
C ASP A 21 -6.69 4.70 -7.29
N THR A 22 -6.21 5.94 -7.13
CA THR A 22 -4.96 6.23 -6.43
C THR A 22 -5.24 7.21 -5.31
N PHE A 23 -4.81 6.85 -4.10
CA PHE A 23 -4.94 7.66 -2.90
C PHE A 23 -3.55 8.06 -2.39
N PHE A 24 -3.44 9.29 -1.91
CA PHE A 24 -2.21 9.86 -1.38
C PHE A 24 -2.44 10.31 0.05
N GLU A 25 -1.50 9.99 0.93
CA GLU A 25 -1.51 10.47 2.31
C GLU A 25 -0.07 10.58 2.85
N GLU A 26 0.16 11.56 3.71
CA GLU A 26 1.38 11.60 4.53
C GLU A 26 1.06 10.92 5.87
N ILE A 27 1.94 10.03 6.30
CA ILE A 27 1.77 9.29 7.55
C ILE A 27 3.01 9.39 8.41
N GLU A 28 2.82 9.30 9.72
CA GLU A 28 3.90 9.26 10.69
C GLU A 28 3.80 7.93 11.47
N THR A 29 4.81 7.06 11.34
CA THR A 29 4.84 5.76 12.02
C THR A 29 6.25 5.21 12.16
N ASP A 30 6.49 4.41 13.20
CA ASP A 30 7.71 3.61 13.34
C ASP A 30 7.52 2.17 12.86
N ASP A 31 6.28 1.75 12.57
CA ASP A 31 5.93 0.39 12.14
C ASP A 31 4.90 0.42 11.00
N LEU A 32 5.40 0.25 9.77
CA LEU A 32 4.58 0.18 8.56
C LEU A 32 3.70 -1.09 8.51
N ASP A 33 4.15 -2.21 9.06
CA ASP A 33 3.37 -3.45 9.07
C ASP A 33 2.14 -3.32 9.99
N ALA A 34 2.34 -2.77 11.18
CA ALA A 34 1.24 -2.48 12.10
C ALA A 34 0.27 -1.44 11.51
N PHE A 35 0.79 -0.41 10.84
CA PHE A 35 -0.03 0.58 10.15
C PHE A 35 -0.90 -0.06 9.07
N VAL A 36 -0.33 -0.85 8.16
CA VAL A 36 -1.07 -1.52 7.07
C VAL A 36 -2.12 -2.49 7.64
N LYS A 37 -1.76 -3.32 8.62
CA LYS A 37 -2.71 -4.24 9.29
C LYS A 37 -3.88 -3.51 9.94
N LYS A 38 -3.62 -2.35 10.56
CA LYS A 38 -4.66 -1.52 11.17
C LYS A 38 -5.56 -0.88 10.12
N LYS A 39 -4.99 -0.39 9.01
CA LYS A 39 -5.74 0.25 7.91
C LYS A 39 -6.77 -0.70 7.28
N PHE A 40 -6.40 -1.98 7.14
CA PHE A 40 -7.27 -3.02 6.58
C PHE A 40 -7.89 -3.93 7.65
N ALA A 41 -7.92 -3.49 8.91
CA ALA A 41 -8.49 -4.29 10.00
C ALA A 41 -9.97 -4.63 9.73
N GLY A 42 -10.34 -5.90 9.97
CA GLY A 42 -11.68 -6.41 9.72
C GLY A 42 -11.94 -6.84 8.27
N GLN A 43 -10.96 -6.72 7.37
CA GLN A 43 -11.02 -7.26 6.01
C GLN A 43 -10.14 -8.50 5.89
N GLU A 44 -10.51 -9.42 4.99
CA GLU A 44 -9.64 -10.53 4.61
C GLU A 44 -8.50 -9.97 3.75
N MET A 45 -7.26 -10.12 4.21
CA MET A 45 -6.10 -9.49 3.59
C MET A 45 -4.88 -10.43 3.61
N THR A 46 -4.19 -10.53 2.48
CA THR A 46 -2.83 -11.08 2.37
C THR A 46 -1.92 -10.05 1.72
N TYR A 47 -0.61 -10.10 2.01
CA TYR A 47 0.35 -9.22 1.36
C TYR A 47 1.73 -9.83 1.21
N GLU A 48 2.46 -9.32 0.22
CA GLU A 48 3.91 -9.44 0.13
C GLU A 48 4.54 -8.06 0.34
N LYS A 49 5.62 -8.01 1.13
CA LYS A 49 6.35 -6.79 1.42
C LYS A 49 7.71 -6.83 0.72
N THR A 50 8.01 -5.78 -0.03
CA THR A 50 9.31 -5.59 -0.69
C THR A 50 9.90 -4.24 -0.31
N VAL A 51 11.21 -4.18 -0.12
CA VAL A 51 11.95 -2.91 -0.03
C VAL A 51 12.64 -2.67 -1.36
N ALA A 52 12.29 -1.58 -2.04
CA ALA A 52 12.84 -1.18 -3.32
C ALA A 52 14.28 -0.66 -3.15
N LYS A 53 14.99 -0.51 -4.28
CA LYS A 53 16.41 -0.09 -4.29
C LYS A 53 16.64 1.33 -3.77
N ASP A 54 15.64 2.19 -3.92
CA ASP A 54 15.62 3.57 -3.42
C ASP A 54 15.22 3.67 -1.94
N GLY A 55 14.90 2.55 -1.30
CA GLY A 55 14.48 2.50 0.10
C GLY A 55 12.97 2.55 0.30
N SER A 56 12.18 2.80 -0.75
CA SER A 56 10.71 2.78 -0.64
C SER A 56 10.22 1.39 -0.27
N VAL A 57 9.22 1.33 0.60
CA VAL A 57 8.61 0.08 1.06
C VAL A 57 7.30 -0.13 0.31
N VAL A 58 7.16 -1.28 -0.35
CA VAL A 58 5.99 -1.62 -1.15
C VAL A 58 5.28 -2.82 -0.53
N PHE A 59 3.98 -2.68 -0.30
CA PHE A 59 3.08 -3.77 0.04
C PHE A 59 2.22 -4.08 -1.18
N ASP A 60 2.37 -5.28 -1.74
CA ASP A 60 1.46 -5.82 -2.74
C ASP A 60 0.35 -6.59 -2.00
N LEU A 61 -0.88 -6.11 -2.09
CA LEU A 61 -1.99 -6.45 -1.20
C LEU A 61 -3.11 -7.11 -1.99
N MET A 62 -3.66 -8.20 -1.46
CA MET A 62 -4.97 -8.71 -1.85
C MET A 62 -5.91 -8.48 -0.68
N VAL A 63 -6.89 -7.57 -0.84
CA VAL A 63 -7.84 -7.20 0.22
C VAL A 63 -9.26 -7.43 -0.27
N SER A 64 -9.99 -8.34 0.35
CA SER A 64 -11.38 -8.68 -0.02
C SER A 64 -11.56 -8.96 -1.54
N GLY A 65 -10.56 -9.58 -2.17
CA GLY A 65 -10.54 -9.88 -3.60
C GLY A 65 -10.06 -8.75 -4.52
N LEU A 66 -9.72 -7.58 -3.97
CA LEU A 66 -9.15 -6.46 -4.73
C LEU A 66 -7.62 -6.47 -4.62
N HIS A 67 -6.96 -6.40 -5.78
CA HIS A 67 -5.51 -6.22 -5.85
C HIS A 67 -5.18 -4.75 -5.64
N GLN A 68 -4.31 -4.46 -4.68
CA GLN A 68 -3.88 -3.12 -4.34
C GLN A 68 -2.36 -3.07 -4.18
N ARG A 69 -1.77 -1.91 -4.38
CA ARG A 69 -0.37 -1.65 -4.08
C ARG A 69 -0.26 -0.45 -3.16
N TYR A 70 0.45 -0.60 -2.06
CA TYR A 70 0.69 0.48 -1.14
C TYR A 70 2.19 0.77 -1.04
N THR A 71 2.60 1.92 -1.55
CA THR A 71 4.00 2.35 -1.58
C THR A 71 4.24 3.40 -0.52
N PHE A 72 5.31 3.28 0.24
CA PHE A 72 5.73 4.23 1.27
C PHE A 72 7.14 4.73 0.95
N THR A 73 7.30 6.03 0.87
CA THR A 73 8.58 6.71 0.64
C THR A 73 8.86 7.62 1.83
N GLU A 74 9.95 7.40 2.54
CA GLU A 74 10.34 8.23 3.69
C GLU A 74 10.67 9.65 3.21
N ILE A 75 10.13 10.67 3.89
CA ILE A 75 10.30 12.10 3.57
C ILE A 75 11.05 12.87 4.66
#